data_AF-A0A1V4AVX9-F1
#
_entry.id   AF-A0A1V4AVX9-F1
#
_cell.length_a   1.000
_cell.length_b   1.000
_cell.length_c   1.000
_cell.angle_alpha   90.00
_cell.angle_beta   90.00
_cell.angle_gamma   90.00
#
_symmetry.space_group_name_H-M   'P 1'
#
loop_
_entity.id
_entity.type
_entity.pdbx_description
1 polymer ?
#
loop_
_entity_poly.entity_id
_entity_poly.type
_entity_poly.pdbx_seq_one_letter_code
_entity_poly.pdbx_strand_id
1 'polypeptide(L)' 'MPAWTHEAQTQTARIPSFIRGMVKKKIEEFAQERGYQEITPQIVDEAKALFMSDNSFHSA' A
#
# COMPACT_ATOMS: atom_id res chain seq x y z
N MET A 1 -8.30 5.90 10.60
CA MET A 1 -7.68 5.01 9.59
C MET A 1 -8.49 5.16 8.31
N PRO A 2 -7.84 5.32 7.14
CA PRO A 2 -8.54 5.47 5.88
C PRO A 2 -9.38 4.24 5.54
N ALA A 3 -10.55 4.46 4.94
CA ALA A 3 -11.46 3.38 4.54
C ALA A 3 -10.90 2.66 3.31
N TRP A 4 -10.99 1.34 3.27
CA TRP A 4 -10.53 0.57 2.12
C TRP A 4 -11.69 0.28 1.15
N THR A 5 -11.53 0.67 -0.11
CA THR A 5 -12.48 0.26 -1.16
C THR A 5 -12.40 -1.24 -1.42
N HIS A 6 -13.49 -1.83 -1.91
CA HIS A 6 -13.52 -3.26 -2.24
C HIS A 6 -12.50 -3.62 -3.32
N GLU A 7 -12.28 -2.72 -4.28
CA GLU A 7 -11.30 -2.88 -5.35
C GLU A 7 -9.86 -2.88 -4.82
N ALA A 8 -9.52 -1.93 -3.93
CA ALA A 8 -8.22 -1.88 -3.27
C ALA A 8 -7.94 -3.13 -2.44
N GLN A 9 -8.94 -3.62 -1.69
CA GLN A 9 -8.82 -4.86 -0.90
C GLN A 9 -8.55 -6.06 -1.81
N THR A 10 -9.24 -6.15 -2.94
CA THR A 10 -9.06 -7.22 -3.93
C THR A 10 -7.65 -7.17 -4.53
N GLN A 11 -7.15 -5.98 -4.86
CA GLN A 11 -5.79 -5.79 -5.37
C GLN A 11 -4.73 -6.20 -4.34
N THR A 12 -4.89 -5.78 -3.08
CA THR A 12 -3.98 -6.15 -1.99
C THR A 12 -4.09 -7.63 -1.62
N ALA A 13 -5.25 -8.28 -1.82
CA ALA A 13 -5.43 -9.71 -1.61
C ALA A 13 -4.62 -10.57 -2.59
N ARG A 14 -4.29 -10.05 -3.78
CA ARG A 14 -3.40 -10.72 -4.75
C ARG A 14 -1.94 -10.71 -4.30
N ILE A 15 -1.59 -9.86 -3.34
CA ILE A 15 -0.23 -9.80 -2.79
C ILE A 15 0.02 -11.03 -1.92
N PRO A 16 1.18 -11.69 -2.05
CA PRO A 16 1.56 -12.81 -1.20
C PRO A 16 1.47 -12.49 0.29
N SER A 17 1.01 -13.44 1.09
CA SER A 17 0.72 -13.25 2.52
C SER A 17 1.91 -12.72 3.34
N PHE A 18 3.13 -13.17 3.02
CA PHE A 18 4.35 -12.80 3.74
C PHE A 18 4.70 -11.31 3.65
N ILE A 19 4.40 -10.65 2.53
CA ILE A 19 4.60 -9.19 2.36
C ILE A 19 3.31 -8.38 2.46
N ARG A 20 2.14 -9.03 2.40
CA ARG A 20 0.82 -8.34 2.41
C ARG A 20 0.65 -7.43 3.62
N GLY A 21 1.05 -7.88 4.82
CA GLY A 21 0.96 -7.07 6.03
C GLY A 21 1.80 -5.80 5.97
N MET A 22 3.04 -5.93 5.47
CA MET A 22 3.95 -4.79 5.27
C MET A 22 3.43 -3.82 4.21
N VAL A 23 2.97 -4.33 3.06
CA VAL A 23 2.43 -3.51 1.98
C VAL A 23 1.16 -2.78 2.42
N LYS A 24 0.24 -3.47 3.11
CA LYS A 24 -0.99 -2.86 3.63
C LYS A 24 -0.65 -1.69 4.56
N LYS A 25 0.27 -1.90 5.51
CA LYS A 25 0.72 -0.85 6.43
C LYS A 25 1.30 0.36 5.67
N LYS A 26 2.16 0.14 4.68
CA LYS A 26 2.75 1.21 3.87
C LYS A 26 1.71 2.01 3.09
N ILE A 27 0.68 1.35 2.56
CA ILE A 27 -0.43 2.02 1.87
C ILE A 27 -1.25 2.86 2.86
N GLU A 28 -1.51 2.32 4.06
CA GLU A 28 -2.23 3.04 5.12
C GLU A 28 -1.46 4.26 5.60
N GLU A 29 -0.14 4.13 5.78
CA GLU A 29 0.77 5.25 6.10
C GLU A 29 0.76 6.29 4.98
N PHE A 30 0.99 5.88 3.73
CA PHE A 30 0.95 6.79 2.57
C PHE A 30 -0.36 7.55 2.47
N ALA A 31 -1.49 6.86 2.65
CA ALA A 31 -2.80 7.49 2.62
C ALA A 31 -2.99 8.50 3.75
N GLN A 32 -2.53 8.16 4.95
CA GLN A 32 -2.64 9.02 6.12
C GLN A 32 -1.74 10.26 6.02
N GLU A 33 -0.50 10.10 5.54
CA GLU A 33 0.44 11.20 5.31
C GLU A 33 -0.06 12.18 4.24
N ARG A 34 -0.77 11.68 3.22
CA ARG A 34 -1.37 12.51 2.16
C ARG A 34 -2.74 13.08 2.55
N GLY A 35 -3.30 12.68 3.69
CA GLY A 35 -4.64 13.09 4.12
C GLY A 35 -5.78 12.42 3.34
N TYR A 36 -5.52 11.31 2.65
CA TYR A 36 -6.57 10.53 1.99
C TYR A 36 -7.46 9.84 3.03
N GLN A 37 -8.76 10.01 2.87
CA GLN A 37 -9.76 9.37 3.74
C GLN A 37 -10.17 7.98 3.25
N GLU A 38 -9.90 7.66 1.99
CA GLU A 38 -10.24 6.40 1.34
C GLU A 38 -9.05 5.88 0.53
N ILE A 39 -8.79 4.58 0.61
CA ILE A 39 -7.79 3.85 -0.18
C ILE A 39 -8.49 3.23 -1.38
N THR A 40 -8.24 3.84 -2.53
CA THR A 40 -8.66 3.38 -3.85
C THR A 40 -7.57 2.50 -4.47
N PRO A 41 -7.89 1.68 -5.49
CA PRO A 41 -6.87 0.91 -6.23
C PRO A 41 -5.76 1.79 -6.81
N GLN A 42 -6.04 3.06 -7.13
CA GLN A 42 -5.03 4.02 -7.58
C GLN A 42 -4.03 4.37 -6.46
N ILE A 43 -4.51 4.65 -5.25
CA ILE A 43 -3.64 4.90 -4.09
C ILE A 43 -2.79 3.67 -3.75
N VAL A 44 -3.36 2.47 -3.87
CA VAL A 44 -2.60 1.21 -3.70
C VAL A 44 -1.49 1.12 -4.73
N ASP A 45 -1.75 1.46 -5.98
CA ASP A 45 -0.75 1.42 -7.05
C ASP A 45 0.35 2.46 -6.84
N GLU A 46 -0.02 3.70 -6.52
CA GLU A 46 0.92 4.79 -6.22
C GLU A 46 1.84 4.43 -5.04
N ALA A 47 1.27 3.96 -3.93
CA ALA A 47 2.03 3.53 -2.77
C ALA A 47 2.93 2.32 -3.07
N LYS A 48 2.45 1.37 -3.87
CA LYS A 48 3.25 0.22 -4.34
C LYS A 48 4.40 0.66 -5.24
N ALA A 49 4.19 1.61 -6.14
CA ALA A 49 5.23 2.14 -7.02
C ALA A 49 6.32 2.83 -6.21
N LEU A 50 5.94 3.64 -5.22
CA LEU A 50 6.89 4.28 -4.30
C LEU A 50 7.68 3.24 -3.50
N PHE A 51 7.00 2.25 -2.92
CA PHE A 51 7.64 1.22 -2.10
C PHE A 51 8.51 0.24 -2.91
N MET A 52 8.08 -0.19 -4.10
CA MET A 52 8.89 -1.10 -4.93
C MET A 52 10.07 -0.38 -5.60
N SER A 53 9.95 0.93 -5.83
CA SER A 53 11.08 1.77 -6.28
C SER A 53 12.03 2.09 -5.13
N ASP A 54 11.51 2.27 -3.91
CA ASP A 54 12.28 2.30 -2.66
C ASP A 54 12.63 0.88 -2.21
N ASN A 55 13.35 0.15 -3.06
CA ASN A 55 14.01 -1.09 -2.66
C ASN A 55 15.22 -0.73 -1.77
N SER A 56 14.94 -0.17 -0.59
CA SER A 56 15.84 -0.04 0.57
C SER A 56 16.20 -1.41 1.17
N PHE A 57 16.35 -2.43 0.31
CA PHE A 57 16.97 -3.71 0.58
C PHE A 57 18.45 -3.72 0.14
N HIS A 58 19.04 -2.56 -0.18
CA HIS A 58 20.50 -2.39 -0.12
C HIS A 58 20.88 -1.73 1.21
N SER A 59 20.89 -2.52 2.26
CA SER A 59 21.82 -2.32 3.37
C SER A 59 22.79 -3.51 3.32
N ALA A 60 23.89 -3.33 2.60
CA ALA A 60 25.07 -4.19 2.67
C ALA A 60 26.29 -3.29 2.78
#